data_AF-A0A933EEU8-F1
#
_entry.id   AF-A0A933EEU8-F1
#
_cell.length_a   1.000
_cell.length_b   1.000
_cell.length_c   1.000
_cell.angle_alpha   90.00
_cell.angle_beta   90.00
_cell.angle_gamma   90.00
#
_symmetry.space_group_name_H-M   'P 1'
#
loop_
_entity.id
_entity.type
_entity.pdbx_description
1 polymer ?
#
loop_
_entity_poly.entity_id
_entity_poly.type
_entity_poly.pdbx_seq_one_letter_code
_entity_poly.pdbx_strand_id
1 'polypeptide(L)'
;MVLDILLAPLALTPKTFAVGSTIRVTVSFKYTAGVNTTLKLFAGPYYTNVFVRHMVDPCVGRKDLSLTATSEPSEKTATVDFLLIPKSQGGIENGTYGLRVWIDGTRADEAQDNVLIVTGNAGGMSDMFTAMMPMLMMLMMLGMVMPMVQGLGGEETE
;
A
#
# COMPACT_ATOMS: atom_id res chain seq x y z
N MET A 1 -11.23 -7.85 -34.71
CA MET A 1 -10.81 -8.76 -33.61
C MET A 1 -11.84 -8.61 -32.51
N VAL A 2 -12.55 -9.68 -32.16
CA VAL A 2 -13.46 -9.69 -31.00
C VAL A 2 -12.67 -10.30 -29.84
N LEU A 3 -12.45 -9.48 -28.80
CA LEU A 3 -11.83 -9.87 -27.55
C LEU A 3 -12.72 -9.31 -26.45
N ASP A 4 -13.36 -10.21 -25.71
CA ASP A 4 -14.16 -9.85 -24.54
C ASP A 4 -13.62 -10.60 -23.33
N ILE A 5 -13.40 -9.89 -22.24
CA ILE A 5 -12.87 -10.46 -20.99
C ILE A 5 -13.64 -9.85 -19.82
N LEU A 6 -14.14 -10.72 -18.95
CA LEU A 6 -14.83 -10.35 -17.73
C LEU A 6 -14.13 -10.97 -16.53
N LEU A 7 -13.54 -10.14 -15.69
CA LEU A 7 -12.93 -10.56 -14.42
C LEU A 7 -14.02 -10.92 -13.41
N ALA A 8 -13.72 -11.89 -12.55
CA ALA A 8 -14.55 -12.11 -11.36
C ALA A 8 -14.35 -10.95 -10.35
N PRO A 9 -15.41 -10.53 -9.64
CA PRO A 9 -15.30 -9.48 -8.62
C PRO A 9 -14.27 -9.83 -7.55
N LEU A 10 -13.49 -8.83 -7.14
CA LEU A 10 -12.59 -8.96 -5.99
C LEU A 10 -13.42 -8.91 -4.69
N ALA A 11 -13.26 -9.94 -3.86
CA ALA A 11 -13.87 -10.03 -2.53
C ALA A 11 -12.82 -10.42 -1.48
N LEU A 12 -11.76 -9.63 -1.41
CA LEU A 12 -10.62 -9.86 -0.54
C LEU A 12 -10.89 -9.30 0.86
N THR A 13 -10.35 -9.99 1.87
CA THR A 13 -10.29 -9.46 3.23
C THR A 13 -9.00 -8.65 3.41
N PRO A 14 -9.03 -7.57 4.22
CA PRO A 14 -7.83 -6.80 4.52
C PRO A 14 -6.73 -7.67 5.12
N LYS A 15 -5.51 -7.54 4.61
CA LYS A 15 -4.36 -8.31 5.09
C LYS A 15 -3.12 -7.45 5.24
N THR A 16 -2.36 -7.72 6.30
CA THR A 16 -1.11 -7.02 6.59
C THR A 16 0.08 -7.70 5.93
N PHE A 17 0.94 -6.88 5.33
CA PHE A 17 2.18 -7.30 4.68
C PHE A 17 3.32 -6.37 5.09
N ALA A 18 4.50 -6.96 5.31
CA ALA A 18 5.71 -6.19 5.50
C ALA A 18 6.26 -5.74 4.13
N VAL A 19 6.85 -4.54 4.08
CA VAL A 19 7.64 -4.12 2.91
C VAL A 19 8.75 -5.15 2.62
N GLY A 20 9.02 -5.38 1.33
CA GLY A 20 9.90 -6.44 0.84
C GLY A 20 9.18 -7.77 0.60
N SER A 21 7.91 -7.90 0.99
CA SER A 21 7.11 -9.09 0.70
C SER A 21 6.64 -9.12 -0.75
N THR A 22 6.65 -10.32 -1.34
CA THR A 22 5.98 -10.60 -2.61
C THR A 22 4.53 -10.99 -2.36
N ILE A 23 3.60 -10.30 -3.01
CA ILE A 23 2.17 -10.61 -2.97
C ILE A 23 1.79 -11.32 -4.27
N ARG A 24 1.15 -12.47 -4.13
CA ARG A 24 0.56 -13.23 -5.23
C ARG A 24 -0.93 -12.95 -5.33
N VAL A 25 -1.37 -12.50 -6.50
CA VAL A 25 -2.78 -12.29 -6.83
C VAL A 25 -3.21 -13.35 -7.82
N THR A 26 -4.25 -14.10 -7.47
CA THR A 26 -4.89 -15.06 -8.38
C THR A 26 -6.17 -14.43 -8.89
N VAL A 27 -6.33 -14.39 -10.22
CA VAL A 27 -7.54 -13.92 -10.87
C VAL A 27 -8.14 -15.00 -11.74
N SER A 28 -9.46 -15.09 -11.70
CA SER A 28 -10.26 -15.95 -12.56
C SER A 28 -11.16 -15.06 -13.41
N PHE A 29 -11.28 -15.41 -14.69
CA PHE A 29 -12.03 -14.62 -15.65
C PHE A 29 -12.58 -15.48 -16.78
N LYS A 30 -13.62 -14.98 -17.43
CA LYS A 30 -14.16 -15.54 -18.67
C LYS A 30 -13.66 -14.72 -19.84
N TYR A 31 -13.35 -15.37 -20.95
CA TYR A 31 -12.92 -14.69 -22.16
C TYR A 31 -13.47 -15.32 -23.44
N THR A 32 -13.60 -14.48 -24.47
CA THR A 32 -13.76 -14.90 -25.87
C THR A 32 -12.69 -14.22 -26.70
N ALA A 33 -12.05 -14.96 -27.61
CA ALA A 33 -10.96 -14.43 -28.43
C ALA A 33 -11.05 -14.99 -29.84
N GLY A 34 -11.17 -14.11 -30.84
CA GLY A 34 -11.24 -14.54 -32.24
C GLY A 34 -9.93 -15.12 -32.81
N VAL A 35 -8.79 -14.87 -32.16
CA VAL A 35 -7.46 -15.37 -32.55
C VAL A 35 -6.61 -15.64 -31.31
N ASN A 36 -5.58 -16.47 -31.45
CA ASN A 36 -4.57 -16.65 -30.40
C ASN A 36 -3.88 -15.30 -30.14
N THR A 37 -3.85 -14.87 -28.89
CA THR A 37 -3.28 -13.57 -28.51
C THR A 37 -2.59 -13.65 -27.16
N THR A 38 -1.58 -12.80 -26.96
CA THR A 38 -0.90 -12.66 -25.68
C THR A 38 -1.14 -11.25 -25.17
N LEU A 39 -1.77 -11.15 -24.01
CA LEU A 39 -2.05 -9.90 -23.32
C LEU A 39 -1.17 -9.78 -22.08
N LYS A 40 -1.11 -8.59 -21.49
CA LYS A 40 -0.42 -8.36 -20.22
C LYS A 40 -1.43 -8.20 -19.10
N LEU A 41 -1.34 -9.07 -18.11
CA LEU A 41 -2.05 -8.95 -16.83
C LEU A 41 -1.18 -8.14 -15.88
N PHE A 42 -1.80 -7.15 -15.24
CA PHE A 42 -1.16 -6.31 -14.26
C PHE A 42 -1.91 -6.38 -12.94
N ALA A 43 -1.17 -6.32 -11.84
CA ALA A 43 -1.74 -6.07 -10.52
C ALA A 43 -0.81 -5.18 -9.71
N GLY A 44 -1.37 -4.31 -8.89
CA GLY A 44 -0.58 -3.50 -7.99
C GLY A 44 -1.40 -2.73 -6.98
N PRO A 45 -0.73 -2.21 -5.94
CA PRO A 45 -1.37 -1.38 -4.95
C PRO A 45 -1.68 0.00 -5.53
N TYR A 46 -2.81 0.55 -5.11
CA TYR A 46 -3.17 1.94 -5.38
C TYR A 46 -3.68 2.62 -4.11
N TYR A 47 -3.58 3.93 -4.08
CA TYR A 47 -4.23 4.75 -3.06
C TYR A 47 -5.11 5.78 -3.75
N THR A 48 -6.17 6.20 -3.07
CA THR A 48 -7.08 7.22 -3.57
C THR A 48 -6.82 8.50 -2.81
N ASN A 49 -6.44 9.57 -3.51
CA ASN A 49 -6.54 10.91 -2.95
C ASN A 49 -7.91 11.51 -3.32
N VAL A 50 -8.18 12.75 -2.89
CA VAL A 50 -9.51 13.37 -2.85
C VAL A 50 -10.37 13.16 -4.12
N PHE A 51 -9.78 12.93 -5.31
CA PHE A 51 -10.54 12.57 -6.51
C PHE A 51 -9.87 11.59 -7.50
N VAL A 52 -8.66 11.09 -7.22
CA VAL A 52 -7.90 10.30 -8.20
C VAL A 52 -7.27 9.07 -7.56
N ARG A 53 -7.36 7.93 -8.26
CA ARG A 53 -6.63 6.70 -7.93
C ARG A 53 -5.21 6.81 -8.46
N HIS A 54 -4.23 6.65 -7.58
CA HIS A 54 -2.81 6.68 -7.90
C HIS A 54 -2.24 5.28 -7.69
N MET A 55 -1.73 4.69 -8.77
CA MET A 55 -0.98 3.44 -8.68
C MET A 55 0.38 3.71 -8.03
N VAL A 56 0.87 2.75 -7.25
CA VAL A 56 2.27 2.75 -6.82
C VAL A 56 3.08 2.00 -7.88
N ASP A 57 3.41 2.70 -8.97
CA ASP A 57 3.99 2.12 -10.19
C ASP A 57 5.17 1.17 -9.97
N PRO A 58 6.13 1.45 -9.05
CA PRO A 58 7.24 0.53 -8.79
C PRO A 58 6.80 -0.83 -8.22
N CYS A 59 5.63 -0.88 -7.58
CA CYS A 59 5.06 -2.10 -6.98
C CYS A 59 4.06 -2.80 -7.91
N VAL A 60 4.01 -2.46 -9.20
CA VAL A 60 3.10 -3.10 -10.17
C VAL A 60 3.74 -4.35 -10.76
N GLY A 61 3.12 -5.50 -10.49
CA GLY A 61 3.46 -6.79 -11.10
C GLY A 61 2.91 -6.91 -12.51
N ARG A 62 3.58 -7.73 -13.32
CA ARG A 62 3.24 -7.95 -14.74
C ARG A 62 3.36 -9.42 -15.07
N LYS A 63 2.41 -9.95 -15.83
CA LYS A 63 2.43 -11.33 -16.31
C LYS A 63 1.86 -11.42 -17.72
N ASP A 64 2.58 -12.11 -18.61
CA ASP A 64 2.05 -12.44 -19.93
C ASP A 64 0.96 -13.50 -19.83
N LEU A 65 -0.14 -13.26 -20.55
CA LEU A 65 -1.35 -14.05 -20.55
C LEU A 65 -1.67 -14.51 -21.97
N SER A 66 -1.34 -15.76 -22.28
CA SER A 66 -1.62 -16.36 -23.59
C SER A 66 -3.04 -16.90 -23.67
N LEU A 67 -3.90 -16.29 -24.47
CA LEU A 67 -5.28 -16.69 -24.72
C LEU A 67 -5.37 -17.46 -26.04
N THR A 68 -6.05 -18.61 -25.99
CA THR A 68 -6.34 -19.40 -27.19
C THR A 68 -7.61 -18.90 -27.85
N ALA A 69 -7.68 -18.98 -29.17
CA ALA A 69 -8.88 -18.61 -29.91
C ALA A 69 -10.06 -19.49 -29.45
N THR A 70 -11.18 -18.86 -29.15
CA THR A 70 -12.42 -19.53 -28.75
C THR A 70 -13.61 -18.67 -29.15
N SER A 71 -14.62 -19.32 -29.74
CA SER A 71 -15.89 -18.71 -30.14
C SER A 71 -16.93 -18.71 -29.01
N GLU A 72 -16.65 -19.39 -27.90
CA GLU A 72 -17.54 -19.50 -26.74
C GLU A 72 -16.82 -19.02 -25.45
N PRO A 73 -17.56 -18.45 -24.47
CA PRO A 73 -16.97 -17.99 -23.22
C PRO A 73 -16.21 -19.11 -22.50
N SER A 74 -14.89 -18.97 -22.44
CA SER A 74 -14.00 -19.94 -21.81
C SER A 74 -13.45 -19.39 -20.50
N GLU A 75 -13.36 -20.24 -19.49
CA GLU A 75 -12.82 -19.86 -18.17
C GLU A 75 -11.29 -20.00 -18.15
N LYS A 76 -10.62 -19.06 -17.48
CA LYS A 76 -9.19 -19.13 -17.25
C LYS A 76 -8.83 -18.52 -15.90
N THR A 77 -7.81 -19.11 -15.28
CA THR A 77 -7.19 -18.58 -14.07
C THR A 77 -5.74 -18.19 -14.37
N ALA A 78 -5.31 -17.06 -13.82
CA ALA A 78 -3.94 -16.56 -13.94
C ALA A 78 -3.45 -16.02 -12.61
N THR A 79 -2.14 -16.06 -12.41
CA THR A 79 -1.49 -15.51 -11.23
C THR A 79 -0.51 -14.42 -11.64
N VAL A 80 -0.50 -13.33 -10.87
CA VAL A 80 0.46 -12.24 -11.01
C VAL A 80 1.06 -11.94 -9.65
N ASP A 81 2.39 -11.87 -9.61
CA ASP A 81 3.15 -11.58 -8.41
C ASP A 81 3.66 -10.15 -8.50
N PHE A 82 3.61 -9.40 -7.40
CA PHE A 82 4.21 -8.07 -7.29
C PHE A 82 4.95 -7.90 -5.97
N LEU A 83 6.03 -7.12 -5.99
CA LEU A 83 6.90 -6.88 -4.84
C LEU A 83 6.53 -5.55 -4.18
N LEU A 84 6.39 -5.55 -2.86
CA LEU A 84 6.27 -4.31 -2.08
C LEU A 84 7.65 -3.67 -1.92
N ILE A 85 8.03 -2.82 -2.88
CA ILE A 85 9.31 -2.12 -2.88
C ILE A 85 9.31 -1.03 -1.78
N PRO A 86 10.36 -0.90 -0.95
CA PRO A 86 10.44 0.15 0.06
C PRO A 86 10.41 1.57 -0.54
N LYS A 87 9.85 2.53 0.21
CA LYS A 87 9.85 3.95 -0.16
C LYS A 87 11.26 4.52 -0.42
N SER A 88 12.28 4.07 0.30
CA SER A 88 13.68 4.46 0.07
C SER A 88 14.19 4.12 -1.34
N GLN A 89 13.52 3.20 -2.04
CA GLN A 89 13.77 2.82 -3.44
C GLN A 89 12.68 3.36 -4.39
N GLY A 90 11.91 4.35 -3.95
CA GLY A 90 10.80 4.94 -4.71
C GLY A 90 9.48 4.18 -4.62
N GLY A 91 9.40 3.12 -3.81
CA GLY A 91 8.21 2.27 -3.70
C GLY A 91 7.16 2.77 -2.69
N ILE A 92 6.58 1.84 -1.94
CA ILE A 92 5.37 2.03 -1.12
C ILE A 92 5.70 2.51 0.31
N GLU A 93 4.87 3.38 0.88
CA GLU A 93 4.93 3.80 2.29
C GLU A 93 4.07 2.91 3.19
N ASN A 94 4.24 2.99 4.51
CA ASN A 94 3.30 2.35 5.42
C ASN A 94 1.91 2.98 5.26
N GLY A 95 0.88 2.15 5.30
CA GLY A 95 -0.50 2.63 5.14
C GLY A 95 -1.45 1.57 4.61
N THR A 96 -2.66 2.00 4.30
CA THR A 96 -3.72 1.16 3.75
C THR A 96 -3.92 1.49 2.27
N TYR A 97 -3.92 0.46 1.43
CA TYR A 97 -3.99 0.56 -0.02
C TYR A 97 -5.12 -0.32 -0.56
N GLY A 98 -5.68 0.11 -1.68
CA GLY A 98 -6.48 -0.75 -2.53
C GLY A 98 -5.60 -1.64 -3.40
N LEU A 99 -6.20 -2.70 -3.96
CA LEU A 99 -5.59 -3.55 -4.98
C LEU A 99 -6.35 -3.36 -6.29
N ARG A 100 -5.62 -3.10 -7.37
CA ARG A 100 -6.18 -3.08 -8.72
C ARG A 100 -5.56 -4.19 -9.55
N VAL A 101 -6.40 -4.85 -10.34
CA VAL A 101 -6.00 -5.83 -11.35
C VAL A 101 -6.60 -5.44 -12.68
N TRP A 102 -5.82 -5.47 -13.76
CA TRP A 102 -6.33 -5.14 -15.09
C TRP A 102 -5.56 -5.88 -16.18
N ILE A 103 -6.22 -6.06 -17.33
CA ILE A 103 -5.60 -6.65 -18.51
C ILE A 103 -5.45 -5.55 -19.57
N ASP A 104 -4.21 -5.31 -19.97
CA ASP A 104 -3.87 -4.24 -20.91
C ASP A 104 -4.48 -4.49 -22.30
N GLY A 105 -4.90 -3.39 -22.93
CA GLY A 105 -5.65 -3.42 -24.19
C GLY A 105 -7.10 -3.88 -24.07
N THR A 106 -7.67 -4.01 -22.85
CA THR A 106 -9.07 -4.43 -22.64
C THR A 106 -9.79 -3.55 -21.62
N ARG A 107 -11.11 -3.77 -21.47
CA ARG A 107 -11.94 -3.17 -20.41
C ARG A 107 -12.02 -4.04 -19.16
N ALA A 108 -11.21 -5.09 -19.07
CA ALA A 108 -11.18 -6.00 -17.94
C ALA A 108 -10.33 -5.37 -16.84
N ASP A 109 -10.97 -4.62 -15.94
CA ASP A 109 -10.36 -4.04 -14.76
C ASP A 109 -11.23 -4.25 -13.52
N GLU A 110 -10.57 -4.61 -12.42
CA GLU A 110 -11.20 -4.81 -11.12
C GLU A 110 -10.35 -4.15 -10.04
N ALA A 111 -11.00 -3.51 -9.08
CA ALA A 111 -10.34 -2.81 -8.00
C ALA A 111 -11.12 -2.95 -6.71
N GLN A 112 -10.40 -3.15 -5.60
CA GLN A 112 -10.99 -3.17 -4.27
C GLN A 112 -10.18 -2.28 -3.34
N ASP A 113 -10.86 -1.39 -2.64
CA ASP A 113 -10.25 -0.48 -1.68
C ASP A 113 -9.90 -1.19 -0.35
N ASN A 114 -8.88 -0.69 0.34
CA ASN A 114 -8.55 -1.04 1.73
C ASN A 114 -8.25 -2.53 2.01
N VAL A 115 -7.62 -3.22 1.06
CA VAL A 115 -7.31 -4.66 1.18
C VAL A 115 -5.85 -4.95 1.55
N LEU A 116 -4.94 -3.99 1.33
CA LEU A 116 -3.51 -4.15 1.61
C LEU A 116 -3.11 -3.19 2.74
N ILE A 117 -2.67 -3.74 3.88
CA ILE A 117 -2.10 -2.96 4.98
C ILE A 117 -0.59 -3.17 4.95
N VAL A 118 0.16 -2.12 4.65
CA VAL A 118 1.62 -2.18 4.50
C VAL A 118 2.30 -1.64 5.74
N THR A 119 3.25 -2.40 6.28
CA THR A 119 4.04 -2.05 7.46
C THR A 119 5.52 -2.34 7.25
N GLY A 120 6.37 -1.95 8.20
CA GLY A 120 7.79 -2.31 8.19
C GLY A 120 8.65 -1.47 7.24
N ASN A 121 8.09 -0.44 6.60
CA ASN A 121 8.91 0.65 6.09
C ASN A 121 9.36 1.49 7.29
N ALA A 122 10.66 1.57 7.55
CA ALA A 122 11.17 2.53 8.52
C ALA A 122 10.96 3.94 7.94
N GLY A 123 9.80 4.55 8.21
CA GLY A 123 9.54 5.94 7.90
C GLY A 123 10.61 6.79 8.55
N GLY A 124 11.43 7.47 7.75
CA GLY A 124 12.53 8.28 8.25
C GLY A 124 12.05 9.35 9.22
N MET A 125 12.65 9.39 10.41
CA MET A 125 12.59 10.43 11.47
C MET A 125 11.22 11.01 11.93
N SER A 126 10.14 11.02 11.15
CA SER A 126 8.87 11.69 11.49
C SER A 126 8.06 10.92 12.53
N ASP A 127 8.11 9.58 12.50
CA ASP A 127 7.42 8.73 13.49
C ASP A 127 8.19 8.70 14.82
N MET A 128 9.52 8.82 14.79
CA MET A 128 10.33 8.95 16.01
C MET A 128 10.16 10.34 16.65
N PHE A 129 10.09 11.41 15.86
CA PHE A 129 9.90 12.77 16.40
C PHE A 129 8.54 12.93 17.08
N THR A 130 7.47 12.37 16.50
CA THR A 130 6.12 12.44 17.08
C THR A 130 6.01 11.63 18.38
N ALA A 131 6.70 10.49 18.49
CA ALA A 131 6.72 9.69 19.70
C ALA A 131 7.57 10.28 20.83
N MET A 132 8.55 11.14 20.53
CA MET A 132 9.45 11.77 21.53
C MET A 132 8.99 13.14 22.03
N MET A 133 8.09 13.82 21.30
CA MET A 133 7.50 15.10 21.73
C MET A 133 6.84 15.09 23.13
N PRO A 134 6.15 14.02 23.57
CA PRO A 134 5.55 13.98 24.91
C PRO A 134 6.59 13.98 26.03
N MET A 135 7.74 13.30 25.84
CA MET A 135 8.80 13.24 26.86
C MET A 135 9.59 14.54 26.96
N LEU A 136 9.78 15.26 25.85
CA LEU A 136 10.47 16.57 25.84
C LEU A 136 9.70 17.64 26.61
N MET A 137 8.36 17.66 26.54
CA MET A 137 7.56 18.60 27.32
C MET A 137 7.59 18.29 28.83
N MET A 138 7.66 17.00 29.19
CA MET A 138 7.76 16.58 30.59
C MET A 138 9.12 16.96 31.22
N LEU A 139 10.20 16.88 30.45
CA LEU A 139 11.54 17.33 30.85
C LEU A 139 11.64 18.86 31.05
N MET A 140 10.95 19.65 30.22
CA MET A 140 10.93 21.11 30.39
C MET A 140 10.12 21.58 31.61
N MET A 141 9.10 20.82 32.05
CA MET A 141 8.38 21.12 33.29
C MET A 141 9.16 20.73 34.55
N LEU A 142 10.00 19.70 34.49
CA LEU A 142 10.90 19.34 35.59
C LEU A 142 12.08 20.32 35.75
N GLY A 143 12.43 21.08 34.70
CA GLY A 143 13.46 22.13 34.76
C GLY A 143 13.02 23.46 35.38
N MET A 144 11.71 23.68 35.58
CA MET A 144 11.17 24.91 36.20
C MET A 144 10.95 24.79 37.71
N VAL A 145 11.28 23.64 38.31
CA VAL A 145 11.23 23.44 39.77
C VAL A 145 12.66 23.49 40.33
N MET A 146 13.36 24.61 40.12
CA MET A 146 14.43 25.00 41.04
C MET A 146 13.80 25.90 42.12
N PRO A 147 13.95 25.57 43.40
CA PRO A 147 13.45 26.43 44.47
C PRO A 147 14.22 27.75 44.43
N MET A 148 13.48 28.85 44.30
CA MET A 148 13.93 30.15 44.77
C MET A 148 14.15 30.04 46.28
N VAL A 149 15.34 29.63 46.70
CA VAL A 149 15.86 29.98 48.03
C VAL A 149 16.23 31.46 47.93
N GLN A 150 15.21 32.30 48.01
CA GLN A 150 15.34 33.74 48.22
C GLN A 150 15.46 33.96 49.72
N GLY A 151 16.53 34.65 50.11
CA GLY A 151 16.79 35.04 51.49
C GLY A 151 15.69 35.93 52.07
N LEU A 152 15.31 35.59 53.29
CA LEU A 152 14.72 36.38 54.37
C LEU A 152 15.25 35.69 55.64
N GLY A 153 15.96 36.26 56.61
CA GLY A 153 16.16 37.64 57.06
C GLY A 153 16.25 37.59 58.59
N GLY A 154 17.18 38.34 59.20
CA GLY A 154 17.29 38.59 60.65
C GLY A 154 18.41 37.81 61.34
N GLU A 155 19.60 38.39 61.58
CA GLU A 155 19.97 39.35 62.65
C GLU A 155 20.18 38.70 64.03
N GLU A 156 21.47 38.68 64.42
CA GLU A 156 22.15 38.92 65.71
C GLU A 156 21.47 38.71 67.10
N THR A 157 22.36 38.41 68.07
CA THR A 157 22.25 38.38 69.57
C THR A 157 21.64 37.10 70.17
N GLU A 158 22.20 36.41 71.16
CA GLU A 158 23.20 36.67 72.24
C GLU A 158 24.22 35.52 72.38
#